data_AF-A0A934DRU9-F1
#
_entry.id   AF-A0A934DRU9-F1
#
_cell.length_a   1.000
_cell.length_b   1.000
_cell.length_c   1.000
_cell.angle_alpha   90.00
_cell.angle_beta   90.00
_cell.angle_gamma   90.00
#
_symmetry.space_group_name_H-M   'P 1'
#
loop_
_entity.id
_entity.type
_entity.pdbx_description
1 polymer ?
#
loop_
_entity_poly.entity_id
_entity_poly.type
_entity_poly.pdbx_seq_one_letter_code
_entity_poly.pdbx_strand_id
1 'polypeptide(L)'
;MIKKIDLGTSPHGREVFAEPTPLGLIGLALGCAALTPIAFGYGLTPPALKTAAMFCLLFGGGCQFLAGMMSFVNKNMFGGTLLTAFSFNWAMNWWALDAIAGGMVPSHEILLATDVASLVIFAVITYGFGFFSKLLFLFLLDIDLLYICKVVKAVAHTKSLDLPIALFTVGLGLIALWIAFAMLINPTSGRTVFKIPGPMFAAVPKPAFDLSMRKAIFEALYAQWKEHAFDTLEVEALRERLGDKFMGKAIAPELHYLGELGALALTGSPVQSVRLTAAGIDLYEQVVLNKFAT
;
A
#
# COMPACT_ATOMS: atom_id res chain seq x y z
N MET A 1 -25.74 22.31 -7.96
CA MET A 1 -24.40 21.87 -7.52
C MET A 1 -24.42 20.34 -7.53
N ILE A 2 -23.83 19.70 -8.55
CA ILE A 2 -23.85 18.24 -8.69
C ILE A 2 -22.97 17.66 -7.57
N LYS A 3 -23.57 16.89 -6.65
CA LYS A 3 -22.79 16.12 -5.66
C LYS A 3 -22.01 15.08 -6.45
N LYS A 4 -20.68 15.12 -6.38
CA LYS A 4 -19.82 14.06 -6.90
C LYS A 4 -20.24 12.75 -6.24
N ILE A 5 -20.77 11.82 -7.02
CA ILE A 5 -21.14 10.51 -6.52
C ILE A 5 -19.85 9.70 -6.50
N ASP A 6 -19.22 9.65 -5.33
CA ASP A 6 -18.04 8.82 -5.13
C ASP A 6 -18.52 7.36 -5.00
N LEU A 7 -18.48 6.61 -6.10
CA LEU A 7 -18.81 5.19 -6.13
C LEU A 7 -17.78 4.31 -5.40
N GLY A 8 -16.80 4.89 -4.70
CA GLY A 8 -15.73 4.13 -4.07
C GLY A 8 -14.89 3.35 -5.09
N THR A 9 -14.87 3.80 -6.35
CA THR A 9 -14.17 3.13 -7.45
C THR A 9 -12.66 3.39 -7.47
N SER A 10 -12.15 4.25 -6.59
CA SER A 10 -10.74 4.15 -6.23
C SER A 10 -10.58 2.91 -5.33
N PRO A 11 -9.75 1.92 -5.71
CA PRO A 11 -9.45 0.74 -4.87
C PRO A 11 -8.98 1.12 -3.45
N HIS A 12 -8.55 2.36 -3.29
CA HIS A 12 -8.26 3.04 -2.04
C HIS A 12 -9.15 4.28 -1.96
N GLY A 13 -10.20 4.26 -1.14
CA GLY A 13 -10.99 5.48 -0.87
C GLY A 13 -10.05 6.66 -0.60
N ARG A 14 -10.38 7.86 -1.11
CA ARG A 14 -9.50 9.04 -1.16
C ARG A 14 -8.54 9.10 0.02
N GLU A 15 -7.25 8.88 -0.25
CA GLU A 15 -6.20 8.98 0.77
C GLU A 15 -6.28 10.34 1.45
N VAL A 16 -6.25 10.34 2.79
CA VAL A 16 -6.38 11.56 3.60
C VAL A 16 -5.05 12.31 3.60
N PHE A 17 -3.95 11.57 3.70
CA PHE A 17 -2.59 12.08 3.61
C PHE A 17 -1.98 11.74 2.26
N ALA A 18 -1.02 12.55 1.82
CA ALA A 18 -0.13 12.18 0.73
C ALA A 18 0.61 10.88 1.06
N GLU A 19 1.03 10.15 0.02
CA GLU A 19 1.71 8.86 0.14
C GLU A 19 2.91 8.95 1.12
N PRO A 20 2.80 8.33 2.32
CA PRO A 20 3.73 8.58 3.41
C PRO A 20 4.95 7.65 3.42
N THR A 21 4.96 6.55 2.66
CA THR A 21 6.04 5.56 2.65
C THR A 21 7.43 6.17 2.33
N PRO A 22 7.59 7.14 1.41
CA PRO A 22 8.89 7.73 1.13
C PRO A 22 9.52 8.41 2.35
N LEU A 23 8.72 9.03 3.22
CA LEU A 23 9.20 9.62 4.46
C LEU A 23 9.80 8.55 5.37
N GLY A 24 9.08 7.44 5.56
CA GLY A 24 9.54 6.32 6.37
C GLY A 24 10.83 5.71 5.83
N LEU A 25 10.92 5.48 4.52
CA LEU A 25 12.09 4.87 3.88
C LEU A 25 13.32 5.79 3.85
N ILE A 26 13.15 7.10 3.68
CA ILE A 26 14.25 8.07 3.82
C ILE A 26 14.75 8.09 5.26
N GLY A 27 13.84 8.10 6.24
CA GLY A 27 14.17 8.03 7.65
C GLY A 27 14.97 6.78 8.00
N LEU A 28 14.53 5.62 7.50
CA LEU A 28 15.24 4.35 7.62
C LEU A 28 16.66 4.44 7.04
N ALA A 29 16.81 4.98 5.83
CA ALA A 29 18.10 5.07 5.18
C ALA A 29 19.10 5.95 5.95
N LEU A 30 18.63 7.07 6.50
CA LEU A 30 19.44 7.94 7.36
C LEU A 30 19.82 7.24 8.67
N GLY A 31 18.90 6.47 9.27
CA GLY A 31 19.20 5.62 10.42
C GLY A 31 20.27 4.57 10.10
N CYS A 32 20.16 3.88 8.97
CA CYS A 32 21.16 2.90 8.51
C CYS A 32 22.52 3.56 8.26
N ALA A 33 22.55 4.74 7.64
CA ALA A 33 23.77 5.51 7.43
C ALA A 33 24.46 5.88 8.75
N ALA A 34 23.69 6.23 9.78
CA ALA A 34 24.23 6.53 11.11
C ALA A 34 24.78 5.27 11.83
N LEU A 35 24.19 4.09 11.60
CA LEU A 35 24.69 2.83 12.15
C LEU A 35 25.88 2.27 11.37
N THR A 36 26.09 2.68 10.12
CA THR A 36 27.13 2.11 9.25
C THR A 36 28.54 2.21 9.85
N PRO A 37 29.02 3.36 10.36
CA PRO A 37 30.34 3.42 10.99
C PRO A 37 30.49 2.45 12.16
N ILE A 38 29.46 2.34 13.01
CA ILE A 38 29.42 1.45 14.17
C ILE A 38 29.47 -0.01 13.72
N ALA A 39 28.72 -0.37 12.68
CA ALA A 39 28.68 -1.73 12.14
C ALA A 39 30.05 -2.17 11.55
N PHE A 40 30.81 -1.22 11.01
CA PHE A 40 32.20 -1.44 10.56
C PHE A 40 33.25 -1.30 11.68
N GLY A 41 32.83 -1.10 12.94
CA GLY A 41 33.71 -1.00 14.10
C GLY A 41 34.35 0.38 14.33
N TYR A 42 33.91 1.40 13.59
CA TYR A 42 34.32 2.79 13.79
C TYR A 42 33.35 3.53 14.73
N GLY A 43 33.80 4.63 15.34
CA GLY A 43 32.91 5.48 16.14
C GLY A 43 32.36 4.80 17.41
N LEU A 44 33.07 3.82 17.97
CA LEU A 44 32.73 3.16 19.24
C LEU A 44 33.12 4.03 20.46
N THR A 45 32.79 5.32 20.41
CA THR A 45 33.02 6.28 21.50
C THR A 45 31.68 6.79 22.02
N PRO A 46 31.57 7.16 23.31
CA PRO A 46 30.30 7.67 23.85
C PRO A 46 29.70 8.83 23.04
N PRO A 47 30.47 9.84 22.58
CA PRO A 47 29.92 10.89 21.73
C PRO A 47 29.34 10.38 20.41
N ALA A 48 30.06 9.49 19.71
CA ALA A 48 29.61 8.96 18.43
C ALA A 48 28.38 8.06 18.57
N LEU A 49 28.31 7.24 19.63
CA LEU A 49 27.13 6.44 19.95
C LEU A 49 25.90 7.33 20.22
N LYS A 50 26.06 8.41 21.01
CA LYS A 50 24.99 9.39 21.26
C LYS A 50 24.54 10.09 19.98
N THR A 51 25.47 10.45 19.11
CA THR A 51 25.13 11.02 17.79
C THR A 51 24.31 10.04 16.97
N ALA A 52 24.77 8.79 16.83
CA ALA A 52 24.04 7.76 16.09
C ALA A 52 22.66 7.47 16.70
N ALA A 53 22.56 7.48 18.03
CA ALA A 53 21.30 7.32 18.74
C ALA A 53 20.28 8.39 18.32
N MET A 54 20.67 9.66 18.20
CA MET A 54 19.75 10.72 17.77
C MET A 54 19.24 10.52 16.34
N PHE A 55 20.08 10.04 15.42
CA PHE A 55 19.62 9.69 14.06
C PHE A 55 18.67 8.49 14.08
N CYS A 56 18.94 7.49 14.92
CA CYS A 56 18.04 6.37 15.14
C CYS A 56 16.67 6.84 15.64
N LEU A 57 16.63 7.76 16.61
CA LEU A 57 15.39 8.24 17.19
C LEU A 57 14.58 9.11 16.21
N LEU A 58 15.21 10.13 15.62
CA LEU A 58 14.51 11.14 14.83
C LEU A 58 14.16 10.64 13.43
N PHE A 59 15.12 10.02 12.75
CA PHE A 59 14.94 9.57 11.37
C PHE A 59 14.51 8.11 11.31
N GLY A 60 15.22 7.21 11.98
CA GLY A 60 14.85 5.80 12.03
C GLY A 60 13.45 5.60 12.65
N GLY A 61 13.23 6.18 13.83
CA GLY A 61 11.98 6.11 14.58
C GLY A 61 10.95 7.12 14.09
N GLY A 62 11.22 8.42 14.28
CA GLY A 62 10.25 9.49 14.10
C GLY A 62 9.62 9.56 12.70
N CYS A 63 10.42 9.50 11.63
CA CYS A 63 9.89 9.50 10.26
C CYS A 63 9.02 8.27 10.00
N GLN A 64 9.44 7.08 10.45
CA GLN A 64 8.66 5.85 10.27
C GLN A 64 7.41 5.82 11.13
N PHE A 65 7.43 6.41 12.33
CA PHE A 65 6.25 6.55 13.17
C PHE A 65 5.17 7.36 12.46
N LEU A 66 5.54 8.56 11.99
CA LEU A 66 4.64 9.43 11.25
C LEU A 66 4.12 8.75 9.99
N ALA A 67 5.00 8.09 9.24
CA ALA A 67 4.62 7.40 8.02
C ALA A 67 3.66 6.22 8.27
N GLY A 68 3.89 5.45 9.34
CA GLY A 68 3.01 4.36 9.76
C GLY A 68 1.63 4.84 10.22
N MET A 69 1.58 5.91 11.02
CA MET A 69 0.31 6.51 11.45
C MET A 69 -0.49 7.05 10.27
N MET A 70 0.15 7.77 9.35
CA MET A 70 -0.50 8.25 8.12
C MET A 70 -0.99 7.09 7.24
N SER A 71 -0.22 5.98 7.17
CA SER A 71 -0.62 4.78 6.43
C SER A 71 -1.86 4.11 7.01
N PHE A 72 -1.98 4.02 8.34
CA PHE A 72 -3.21 3.52 8.98
C PHE A 72 -4.43 4.39 8.67
N VAL A 73 -4.27 5.71 8.68
CA VAL A 73 -5.35 6.64 8.31
C VAL A 73 -5.73 6.49 6.84
N ASN A 74 -4.75 6.27 5.96
CA ASN A 74 -4.95 5.93 4.56
C ASN A 74 -5.48 4.49 4.34
N LYS A 75 -5.78 3.74 5.40
CA LYS A 75 -6.25 2.34 5.37
C LYS A 75 -5.26 1.37 4.72
N ASN A 76 -3.99 1.75 4.63
CA ASN A 76 -2.91 0.86 4.25
C ASN A 76 -2.41 0.11 5.49
N MET A 77 -3.07 -1.02 5.79
CA MET A 77 -2.75 -1.85 6.96
C MET A 77 -1.31 -2.39 6.92
N PHE A 78 -0.85 -2.88 5.76
CA PHE A 78 0.50 -3.43 5.62
C PHE A 78 1.58 -2.37 5.87
N GLY A 79 1.47 -1.22 5.21
CA GLY A 79 2.42 -0.11 5.40
C GLY A 79 2.37 0.44 6.83
N GLY A 80 1.18 0.63 7.39
CA GLY A 80 0.98 1.12 8.76
C GLY A 80 1.62 0.21 9.79
N THR A 81 1.31 -1.09 9.76
CA THR A 81 1.87 -2.05 10.71
C THR A 81 3.39 -2.13 10.60
N LEU A 82 3.93 -2.19 9.38
CA LEU A 82 5.36 -2.34 9.16
C LEU A 82 6.16 -1.12 9.65
N LEU A 83 5.80 0.07 9.20
CA LEU A 83 6.53 1.30 9.50
C LEU A 83 6.42 1.65 11.00
N THR A 84 5.27 1.44 11.62
CA THR A 84 5.12 1.66 13.06
C THR A 84 5.92 0.64 13.88
N ALA A 85 5.94 -0.64 13.49
CA ALA A 85 6.74 -1.65 14.18
C ALA A 85 8.24 -1.34 14.09
N PHE A 86 8.74 -1.00 12.89
CA PHE A 86 10.14 -0.59 12.72
C PHE A 86 10.46 0.69 13.47
N SER A 87 9.56 1.66 13.54
CA SER A 87 9.77 2.86 14.35
C SER A 87 10.12 2.53 15.79
N PHE A 88 9.38 1.61 16.42
CA PHE A 88 9.67 1.18 17.79
C PHE A 88 10.97 0.37 17.88
N ASN A 89 11.29 -0.43 16.87
CA ASN A 89 12.61 -1.09 16.80
C ASN A 89 13.75 -0.06 16.74
N TRP A 90 13.59 1.03 15.99
CA TRP A 90 14.55 2.13 15.95
C TRP A 90 14.63 2.92 17.27
N ALA A 91 13.52 3.08 17.99
CA ALA A 91 13.53 3.62 19.34
C ALA A 91 14.33 2.71 20.30
N MET A 92 14.22 1.39 20.17
CA MET A 92 15.06 0.45 20.93
C MET A 92 16.54 0.58 20.56
N ASN A 93 16.88 0.78 19.28
CA ASN A 93 18.27 1.03 18.87
C ASN A 93 18.81 2.35 19.43
N TRP A 94 18.01 3.43 19.43
CA TRP A 94 18.36 4.68 20.11
C TRP A 94 18.67 4.45 21.59
N TRP A 95 17.76 3.81 22.31
CA TRP A 95 17.94 3.52 23.73
C TRP A 95 19.19 2.66 23.99
N ALA A 96 19.40 1.61 23.19
CA ALA A 96 20.56 0.72 23.35
C ALA A 96 21.88 1.48 23.14
N LEU A 97 21.97 2.35 22.13
CA LEU A 97 23.16 3.15 21.87
C LEU A 97 23.42 4.18 22.98
N ASP A 98 22.38 4.86 23.48
CA ASP A 98 22.51 5.81 24.59
C ASP A 98 22.90 5.11 25.90
N ALA A 99 22.30 3.95 26.18
CA ALA A 99 22.66 3.10 27.31
C ALA A 99 24.14 2.69 27.28
N ILE A 100 24.62 2.19 26.14
CA ILE A 100 26.02 1.77 25.97
C ILE A 100 26.95 2.98 26.15
N ALA A 101 26.59 4.14 25.60
CA ALA A 101 27.35 5.37 25.80
C ALA A 101 27.40 5.80 27.28
N GLY A 102 26.37 5.47 28.07
CA GLY A 102 26.31 5.66 29.52
C GLY A 102 26.95 4.55 30.36
N GLY A 103 27.54 3.53 29.73
CA GLY A 103 28.18 2.40 30.42
C GLY A 103 27.22 1.28 30.86
N MET A 104 25.96 1.30 30.40
CA MET A 104 24.99 0.25 30.63
C MET A 104 24.86 -0.63 29.38
N VAL A 105 25.03 -1.95 29.54
CA VAL A 105 24.86 -2.90 28.44
C VAL A 105 23.48 -3.54 28.55
N PRO A 106 22.60 -3.40 27.54
CA PRO A 106 21.31 -4.10 27.53
C PRO A 106 21.46 -5.62 27.64
N SER A 107 20.49 -6.29 28.28
CA SER A 107 20.51 -7.76 28.44
C SER A 107 20.55 -8.46 27.08
N HIS A 108 21.56 -9.31 26.91
CA HIS A 108 21.77 -10.05 25.69
C HIS A 108 20.66 -11.09 25.45
N GLU A 109 20.21 -11.76 26.50
CA GLU A 109 19.21 -12.82 26.45
C GLU A 109 17.85 -12.28 26.00
N ILE A 110 17.45 -11.13 26.54
CA ILE A 110 16.19 -10.47 26.17
C ILE A 110 16.26 -9.99 24.71
N LEU A 111 17.37 -9.39 24.30
CA LEU A 111 17.57 -8.95 22.92
C LEU A 111 17.55 -10.13 21.94
N LEU A 112 18.21 -11.24 22.27
CA LEU A 112 18.20 -12.44 21.45
C LEU A 112 16.79 -13.01 21.29
N ALA A 113 16.02 -13.16 22.38
CA ALA A 113 14.65 -13.65 22.31
C ALA A 113 13.76 -12.73 21.45
N THR A 114 13.94 -11.41 21.57
CA THR A 114 13.21 -10.41 20.78
C THR A 114 13.61 -10.43 19.31
N ASP A 115 14.90 -10.63 19.01
CA ASP A 115 15.41 -10.76 17.64
C ASP A 115 14.87 -12.03 16.96
N VAL A 116 14.79 -13.16 17.67
CA VAL A 116 14.18 -14.40 17.15
C VAL A 116 12.69 -14.20 16.86
N ALA A 117 11.94 -13.56 17.76
CA ALA A 117 10.53 -13.28 17.53
C ALA A 117 10.33 -12.35 16.33
N SER A 118 11.18 -11.32 16.22
CA SER A 118 11.17 -10.36 15.11
C SER A 118 11.46 -11.04 13.78
N LEU A 119 12.42 -11.98 13.72
CA LEU A 119 12.72 -12.76 12.52
C LEU A 119 11.50 -13.56 12.03
N VAL A 120 10.75 -14.22 12.93
CA VAL A 120 9.55 -14.97 12.56
C VAL A 120 8.48 -14.03 12.00
N ILE A 121 8.27 -12.88 12.63
CA ILE A 121 7.30 -11.88 12.18
C ILE A 121 7.68 -11.34 10.80
N PHE A 122 8.94 -10.93 10.62
CA PHE A 122 9.40 -10.35 9.35
C PHE A 122 9.38 -11.36 8.22
N ALA A 123 9.75 -12.64 8.45
CA ALA A 123 9.66 -13.67 7.42
C ALA A 123 8.23 -13.82 6.84
N VAL A 124 7.20 -13.72 7.69
CA VAL A 124 5.80 -13.75 7.25
C VAL A 124 5.44 -12.49 6.46
N ILE A 125 5.91 -11.32 6.89
CA ILE A 125 5.66 -10.05 6.19
C ILE A 125 6.40 -10.03 4.85
N THR A 126 7.63 -10.52 4.77
CA THR A 126 8.42 -10.69 3.54
C THR A 126 7.65 -11.49 2.50
N TYR A 127 7.04 -12.60 2.91
CA TYR A 127 6.15 -13.37 2.03
C TYR A 127 4.98 -12.51 1.50
N GLY A 128 4.32 -11.74 2.36
CA GLY A 128 3.27 -10.80 1.96
C GLY A 128 3.73 -9.75 0.95
N PHE A 129 4.92 -9.19 1.15
CA PHE A 129 5.51 -8.17 0.28
C PHE A 129 5.84 -8.69 -1.13
N GLY A 130 6.06 -10.01 -1.25
CA GLY A 130 6.22 -10.68 -2.54
C GLY A 130 5.01 -10.52 -3.48
N PHE A 131 3.82 -10.25 -2.97
CA PHE A 131 2.64 -9.97 -3.81
C PHE A 131 2.55 -8.52 -4.32
N PHE A 132 3.42 -7.61 -3.85
CA PHE A 132 3.41 -6.20 -4.24
C PHE A 132 4.55 -5.86 -5.22
N SER A 133 5.80 -6.15 -4.84
CA SER A 133 6.97 -5.87 -5.68
C SER A 133 8.16 -6.76 -5.32
N LYS A 134 8.94 -7.17 -6.32
CA LYS A 134 10.23 -7.87 -6.10
C LYS A 134 11.21 -7.02 -5.30
N LEU A 135 11.18 -5.69 -5.44
CA LEU A 135 12.09 -4.81 -4.73
C LEU A 135 11.71 -4.70 -3.25
N LEU A 136 10.41 -4.63 -2.97
CA LEU A 136 9.85 -4.69 -1.61
C LEU A 136 10.11 -6.04 -0.94
N PHE A 137 10.02 -7.14 -1.69
CA PHE A 137 10.42 -8.47 -1.22
C PHE A 137 11.92 -8.52 -0.89
N LEU A 138 12.79 -8.05 -1.79
CA LEU A 138 14.23 -8.01 -1.57
C LEU A 138 14.60 -7.15 -0.36
N PHE A 139 13.93 -6.01 -0.20
CA PHE A 139 14.10 -5.11 0.94
C PHE A 139 13.84 -5.81 2.27
N LEU A 140 12.75 -6.58 2.41
CA LEU A 140 12.49 -7.31 3.66
C LEU A 140 13.31 -8.60 3.80
N LEU A 141 13.65 -9.26 2.68
CA LEU A 141 14.57 -10.39 2.70
C LEU A 141 15.95 -9.97 3.24
N ASP A 142 16.43 -8.78 2.90
CA ASP A 142 17.67 -8.21 3.45
C ASP A 142 17.59 -8.07 4.97
N ILE A 143 16.44 -7.61 5.49
CA ILE A 143 16.16 -7.56 6.94
C ILE A 143 16.15 -8.96 7.55
N ASP A 144 15.47 -9.93 6.93
CA ASP A 144 15.43 -11.31 7.43
C ASP A 144 16.84 -11.90 7.52
N LEU A 145 17.67 -11.70 6.50
CA LEU A 145 19.07 -12.14 6.48
C LEU A 145 19.90 -11.43 7.56
N LEU A 146 19.69 -10.13 7.77
CA LEU A 146 20.31 -9.38 8.85
C LEU A 146 19.96 -9.97 10.22
N TYR A 147 18.68 -10.26 10.48
CA TYR A 147 18.23 -10.88 11.72
C TYR A 147 18.77 -12.31 11.89
N ILE A 148 18.82 -13.11 10.83
CA ILE A 148 19.47 -14.43 10.85
C ILE A 148 20.93 -14.28 11.28
N CYS A 149 21.67 -13.35 10.69
CA CYS A 149 23.06 -13.11 11.08
C CYS A 149 23.19 -12.67 12.54
N LYS A 150 22.31 -11.79 13.05
CA LYS A 150 22.30 -11.38 14.46
C LYS A 150 22.05 -12.56 15.39
N VAL A 151 21.07 -13.41 15.09
CA VAL A 151 20.71 -14.59 15.90
C VAL A 151 21.85 -15.61 15.89
N VAL A 152 22.38 -15.96 14.71
CA VAL A 152 23.50 -16.91 14.61
C VAL A 152 24.74 -16.37 15.32
N LYS A 153 25.03 -15.07 15.19
CA LYS A 153 26.13 -14.41 15.90
C LYS A 153 25.99 -14.56 17.42
N ALA A 154 24.79 -14.31 17.93
CA ALA A 154 24.48 -14.39 19.35
C ALA A 154 24.62 -15.82 19.90
N VAL A 155 24.06 -16.81 19.20
CA VAL A 155 24.07 -18.22 19.63
C VAL A 155 25.44 -18.87 19.47
N ALA A 156 26.14 -18.61 18.36
CA ALA A 156 27.44 -19.20 18.08
C ALA A 156 28.63 -18.42 18.67
N HIS A 157 28.36 -17.26 19.30
CA HIS A 157 29.36 -16.36 19.87
C HIS A 157 30.52 -16.02 18.91
N THR A 158 30.22 -15.87 17.61
CA THR A 158 31.23 -15.64 16.56
C THR A 158 31.24 -14.20 16.08
N LYS A 159 32.43 -13.68 15.73
CA LYS A 159 32.58 -12.35 15.11
C LYS A 159 32.51 -12.38 13.58
N SER A 160 32.47 -13.57 12.98
CA SER A 160 32.51 -13.73 11.51
C SER A 160 31.29 -13.12 10.81
N LEU A 161 30.22 -12.85 11.56
CA LEU A 161 28.97 -12.27 11.06
C LEU A 161 28.90 -10.74 11.19
N ASP A 162 29.93 -10.09 11.75
CA ASP A 162 29.98 -8.63 11.89
C ASP A 162 29.95 -7.94 10.51
N LEU A 163 30.79 -8.39 9.59
CA LEU A 163 30.84 -7.85 8.23
C LEU A 163 29.55 -8.09 7.45
N PRO A 164 28.97 -9.32 7.41
CA PRO A 164 27.64 -9.53 6.83
C PRO A 164 26.56 -8.60 7.38
N ILE A 165 26.48 -8.41 8.70
CA ILE A 165 25.50 -7.50 9.33
C ILE A 165 25.71 -6.06 8.84
N ALA A 166 26.97 -5.61 8.75
CA ALA A 166 27.29 -4.29 8.24
C ALA A 166 26.88 -4.11 6.76
N LEU A 167 27.15 -5.11 5.93
CA LEU A 167 26.78 -5.10 4.52
C LEU A 167 25.27 -5.09 4.31
N PHE A 168 24.51 -5.89 5.06
CA PHE A 168 23.04 -5.85 5.02
C PHE A 168 22.52 -4.49 5.52
N THR A 169 23.11 -3.92 6.58
CA THR A 169 22.70 -2.58 7.04
C THR A 169 22.85 -1.52 5.94
N VAL A 170 23.94 -1.56 5.17
CA VAL A 170 24.14 -0.66 4.02
C VAL A 170 23.18 -1.00 2.88
N GLY A 171 23.02 -2.28 2.55
CA GLY A 171 22.11 -2.77 1.51
C GLY A 171 20.68 -2.30 1.76
N LEU A 172 20.19 -2.48 2.99
CA LEU A 172 18.89 -2.02 3.45
C LEU A 172 18.68 -0.52 3.18
N GLY A 173 19.64 0.32 3.60
CA GLY A 173 19.56 1.76 3.40
C GLY A 173 19.53 2.15 1.91
N LEU A 174 20.32 1.48 1.07
CA LEU A 174 20.37 1.75 -0.37
C LEU A 174 19.07 1.34 -1.08
N ILE A 175 18.52 0.16 -0.75
CA ILE A 175 17.25 -0.32 -1.30
C ILE A 175 16.11 0.62 -0.85
N ALA A 176 16.09 1.03 0.42
CA ALA A 176 15.12 1.98 0.95
C ALA A 176 15.15 3.31 0.19
N LEU A 177 16.33 3.89 -0.03
CA LEU A 177 16.49 5.12 -0.81
C LEU A 177 16.02 4.95 -2.25
N TRP A 178 16.35 3.83 -2.89
CA TRP A 178 15.90 3.58 -4.25
C TRP A 178 14.38 3.56 -4.37
N ILE A 179 13.70 2.86 -3.46
CA ILE A 179 12.24 2.82 -3.41
C ILE A 179 11.69 4.23 -3.13
N ALA A 180 12.22 4.93 -2.13
CA ALA A 180 11.76 6.28 -1.79
C ALA A 180 11.91 7.27 -2.96
N PHE A 181 13.06 7.26 -3.65
CA PHE A 181 13.28 8.10 -4.82
C PHE A 181 12.38 7.72 -5.98
N ALA A 182 12.12 6.43 -6.20
CA ALA A 182 11.16 6.02 -7.20
C ALA A 182 9.75 6.56 -6.91
N MET A 183 9.33 6.52 -5.66
CA MET A 183 8.02 7.01 -5.23
C MET A 183 7.90 8.55 -5.26
N LEU A 184 9.00 9.29 -5.08
CA LEU A 184 8.99 10.76 -5.14
C LEU A 184 9.24 11.30 -6.54
N ILE A 185 10.26 10.79 -7.22
CA ILE A 185 10.76 11.36 -8.49
C ILE A 185 9.95 10.88 -9.68
N ASN A 186 9.47 9.63 -9.71
CA ASN A 186 8.70 9.16 -10.87
C ASN A 186 7.40 9.97 -11.06
N PRO A 187 6.59 10.22 -10.01
CA PRO A 187 5.40 11.06 -10.15
C PRO A 187 5.76 12.51 -10.47
N THR A 188 6.77 13.07 -9.78
CA THR A 188 7.20 14.47 -9.98
C THR A 188 7.72 14.73 -11.40
N SER A 189 8.42 13.76 -11.99
CA SER A 189 8.97 13.87 -13.35
C SER A 189 8.00 13.42 -14.45
N GLY A 190 6.84 12.88 -14.09
CA GLY A 190 5.86 12.34 -15.04
C GLY A 190 6.36 11.13 -15.86
N ARG A 191 7.50 10.52 -15.50
CA ARG A 191 8.07 9.37 -16.19
C ARG A 191 8.79 8.44 -15.22
N THR A 192 9.00 7.19 -15.63
CA THR A 192 9.80 6.24 -14.82
C THR A 192 11.29 6.56 -14.93
N VAL A 193 11.86 7.17 -13.88
CA VAL A 193 13.30 7.39 -13.72
C VAL A 193 13.92 6.22 -12.96
N PHE A 194 13.33 5.85 -11.82
CA PHE A 194 13.75 4.70 -11.02
C PHE A 194 12.78 3.54 -11.25
N LYS A 195 13.31 2.37 -11.60
CA LYS A 195 12.49 1.19 -11.88
C LYS A 195 12.08 0.50 -10.57
N ILE A 196 10.78 0.23 -10.42
CA ILE A 196 10.24 -0.68 -9.41
C ILE A 196 9.69 -1.90 -10.18
N PRO A 197 10.32 -3.07 -10.08
CA PRO A 197 9.80 -4.29 -10.69
C PRO A 197 8.46 -4.69 -10.06
N GLY A 198 7.59 -5.32 -10.84
CA GLY A 198 6.31 -5.85 -10.37
C GLY A 198 6.44 -6.97 -9.33
N PRO A 199 5.35 -7.65 -8.96
CA PRO A 199 5.33 -8.61 -7.87
C PRO A 199 6.23 -9.83 -8.11
N MET A 200 6.70 -10.43 -7.02
CA MET A 200 7.45 -11.69 -7.01
C MET A 200 6.52 -12.89 -7.17
N PHE A 201 5.34 -12.84 -6.53
CA PHE A 201 4.34 -13.91 -6.54
C PHE A 201 3.08 -13.47 -7.29
N ALA A 202 2.47 -14.40 -8.02
CA ALA A 202 1.17 -14.18 -8.63
C ALA A 202 0.06 -14.43 -7.59
N ALA A 203 -0.79 -13.44 -7.36
CA ALA A 203 -2.02 -13.65 -6.60
C ALA A 203 -3.08 -14.28 -7.52
N VAL A 204 -3.84 -15.23 -7.00
CA VAL A 204 -5.07 -15.69 -7.68
C VAL A 204 -6.03 -14.50 -7.75
N PRO A 205 -6.49 -14.09 -8.93
CA PRO A 205 -7.45 -13.00 -9.04
C PRO A 205 -8.68 -13.36 -8.20
N LYS A 206 -9.05 -12.49 -7.25
CA LYS A 206 -10.35 -12.64 -6.60
C LYS A 206 -11.42 -12.56 -7.69
N PRO A 207 -12.49 -13.37 -7.63
CA PRO A 207 -13.62 -13.23 -8.55
C PRO A 207 -14.11 -11.77 -8.47
N ALA A 208 -13.83 -11.00 -9.52
CA ALA A 208 -14.31 -9.64 -9.61
C ALA A 208 -15.79 -9.69 -9.95
N PHE A 209 -16.56 -8.73 -9.43
CA PHE A 209 -17.94 -8.57 -9.85
C PHE A 209 -17.97 -8.24 -11.35
N ASP A 210 -18.71 -9.01 -12.15
CA ASP A 210 -18.82 -8.78 -13.59
C ASP A 210 -19.70 -7.53 -13.85
N LEU A 211 -19.04 -6.38 -14.00
CA LEU A 211 -19.72 -5.11 -14.29
C LEU A 211 -20.15 -4.97 -15.75
N SER A 212 -19.86 -5.95 -16.62
CA SER A 212 -20.10 -5.81 -18.06
C SER A 212 -21.59 -5.61 -18.39
N MET A 213 -22.48 -6.31 -17.68
CA MET A 213 -23.92 -6.16 -17.86
C MET A 213 -24.42 -4.80 -17.42
N ARG A 214 -23.96 -4.30 -16.26
CA ARG A 214 -24.31 -2.95 -15.77
C ARG A 214 -23.85 -1.87 -16.73
N LYS A 215 -22.61 -1.98 -17.23
CA LYS A 215 -22.07 -1.01 -18.19
C LYS A 215 -22.89 -0.98 -19.48
N ALA A 216 -23.24 -2.16 -20.00
CA ALA A 216 -24.08 -2.26 -21.20
C ALA A 216 -25.49 -1.68 -20.98
N ILE A 217 -26.10 -1.91 -19.81
CA ILE A 217 -27.40 -1.29 -19.45
C ILE A 217 -27.29 0.24 -19.46
N PHE A 218 -26.26 0.79 -18.81
CA PHE A 218 -26.03 2.23 -18.81
C PHE A 218 -25.78 2.79 -20.21
N GLU A 219 -24.96 2.14 -21.03
CA GLU A 219 -24.70 2.54 -22.42
C GLU A 219 -25.99 2.61 -23.24
N ALA A 220 -26.81 1.56 -23.18
CA ALA A 220 -28.08 1.49 -23.92
C ALA A 220 -29.09 2.55 -23.45
N LEU A 221 -29.21 2.77 -22.14
CA LEU A 221 -30.15 3.75 -21.59
C LEU A 221 -29.65 5.19 -21.75
N TYR A 222 -28.34 5.42 -21.76
CA TYR A 222 -27.76 6.73 -22.01
C TYR A 222 -27.91 7.12 -23.49
N ALA A 223 -27.80 6.16 -24.41
CA ALA A 223 -28.16 6.36 -25.81
C ALA A 223 -29.65 6.69 -25.97
N GLN A 224 -30.54 5.95 -25.30
CA GLN A 224 -31.98 6.26 -25.27
C GLN A 224 -32.22 7.69 -24.76
N TRP A 225 -31.56 8.08 -23.67
CA TRP A 225 -31.73 9.41 -23.10
C TRP A 225 -31.28 10.53 -24.04
N LYS A 226 -30.21 10.33 -24.81
CA LYS A 226 -29.75 11.33 -25.79
C LYS A 226 -30.76 11.59 -26.89
N GLU A 227 -31.52 10.56 -27.30
CA GLU A 227 -32.46 10.64 -28.40
C GLU A 227 -33.88 11.00 -27.93
N HIS A 228 -34.29 10.50 -26.76
CA HIS A 228 -35.66 10.54 -26.26
C HIS A 228 -35.78 11.13 -24.85
N ALA A 229 -34.74 11.81 -24.35
CA ALA A 229 -34.72 12.42 -23.03
C ALA A 229 -35.15 11.45 -21.90
N PHE A 230 -36.12 11.82 -21.07
CA PHE A 230 -36.55 11.01 -19.93
C PHE A 230 -37.68 10.02 -20.25
N ASP A 231 -37.85 9.66 -21.51
CA ASP A 231 -38.78 8.60 -21.89
C ASP A 231 -38.29 7.23 -21.41
N THR A 232 -39.24 6.34 -21.11
CA THR A 232 -38.96 4.98 -20.66
C THR A 232 -38.65 4.06 -21.84
N LEU A 233 -37.71 3.14 -21.64
CA LEU A 233 -37.41 2.04 -22.56
C LEU A 233 -38.02 0.75 -22.01
N GLU A 234 -38.79 0.06 -22.83
CA GLU A 234 -39.31 -1.27 -22.50
C GLU A 234 -38.16 -2.26 -22.25
N VAL A 235 -38.31 -3.15 -21.26
CA VAL A 235 -37.26 -4.09 -20.88
C VAL A 235 -36.90 -5.04 -22.03
N GLU A 236 -37.86 -5.42 -22.86
CA GLU A 236 -37.58 -6.26 -24.05
C GLU A 236 -36.75 -5.50 -25.09
N ALA A 237 -37.06 -4.23 -25.35
CA ALA A 237 -36.23 -3.39 -26.23
C ALA A 237 -34.84 -3.15 -25.65
N LEU A 238 -34.71 -3.05 -24.32
CA LEU A 238 -33.41 -3.00 -23.65
C LEU A 238 -32.64 -4.30 -23.86
N ARG A 239 -33.27 -5.47 -23.73
CA ARG A 239 -32.62 -6.77 -23.98
C ARG A 239 -32.07 -6.88 -25.40
N GLU A 240 -32.83 -6.43 -26.39
CA GLU A 240 -32.38 -6.38 -27.78
C GLU A 240 -31.13 -5.49 -27.94
N ARG A 241 -31.12 -4.32 -27.29
CA ARG A 241 -29.98 -3.38 -27.34
C ARG A 241 -28.72 -3.87 -26.61
N LEU A 242 -28.86 -4.75 -25.62
CA LEU A 242 -27.71 -5.36 -24.94
C LEU A 242 -26.97 -6.37 -25.85
N GLY A 243 -27.63 -6.86 -26.90
CA GLY A 243 -27.07 -7.76 -27.89
C GLY A 243 -26.82 -9.18 -27.39
N ASP A 244 -26.28 -10.02 -28.28
CA ASP A 244 -26.22 -11.48 -28.09
C ASP A 244 -25.41 -11.93 -26.86
N LYS A 245 -24.44 -11.10 -26.43
CA LYS A 245 -23.55 -11.38 -25.31
C LYS A 245 -24.29 -11.58 -23.97
N PHE A 246 -25.48 -11.02 -23.83
CA PHE A 246 -26.29 -11.09 -22.61
C PHE A 246 -27.61 -11.85 -22.78
N MET A 247 -27.83 -12.49 -23.95
CA MET A 247 -28.98 -13.36 -24.17
C MET A 247 -29.04 -14.48 -23.14
N GLY A 248 -30.23 -14.69 -22.56
CA GLY A 248 -30.46 -15.70 -21.52
C GLY A 248 -29.95 -15.32 -20.12
N LYS A 249 -29.25 -14.20 -19.93
CA LYS A 249 -28.88 -13.71 -18.60
C LYS A 249 -30.07 -13.00 -17.92
N ALA A 250 -30.15 -13.16 -16.60
CA ALA A 250 -31.16 -12.51 -15.79
C ALA A 250 -30.82 -11.01 -15.62
N ILE A 251 -31.52 -10.14 -16.35
CA ILE A 251 -31.35 -8.68 -16.25
C ILE A 251 -32.04 -8.08 -15.02
N ALA A 252 -33.11 -8.71 -14.53
CA ALA A 252 -33.96 -8.17 -13.47
C ALA A 252 -33.20 -7.84 -12.17
N PRO A 253 -32.28 -8.69 -11.64
CA PRO A 253 -31.50 -8.36 -10.46
C PRO A 253 -30.67 -7.08 -10.63
N GLU A 254 -30.11 -6.84 -11.82
CA GLU A 254 -29.34 -5.64 -12.10
C GLU A 254 -30.21 -4.39 -12.19
N LEU A 255 -31.40 -4.51 -12.81
CA LEU A 255 -32.35 -3.39 -12.86
C LEU A 255 -32.79 -2.99 -11.46
N HIS A 256 -33.16 -3.96 -10.61
CA HIS A 256 -33.53 -3.70 -9.22
C HIS A 256 -32.37 -3.10 -8.42
N TYR A 257 -31.15 -3.66 -8.53
CA TYR A 257 -29.98 -3.13 -7.86
C TYR A 257 -29.69 -1.67 -8.26
N LEU A 258 -29.69 -1.38 -9.56
CA LEU A 258 -29.44 -0.02 -10.06
C LEU A 258 -30.60 0.94 -9.75
N GLY A 259 -31.82 0.42 -9.63
CA GLY A 259 -32.99 1.16 -9.13
C GLY A 259 -32.84 1.56 -7.66
N GLU A 260 -32.46 0.63 -6.79
CA GLU A 260 -32.16 0.89 -5.37
C GLU A 260 -30.99 1.86 -5.19
N LEU A 261 -30.00 1.81 -6.07
CA LEU A 261 -28.91 2.79 -6.12
C LEU A 261 -29.37 4.20 -6.55
N GLY A 262 -30.61 4.35 -7.00
CA GLY A 262 -31.20 5.60 -7.48
C GLY A 262 -30.76 5.97 -8.90
N ALA A 263 -30.03 5.10 -9.60
CA ALA A 263 -29.56 5.36 -10.96
C ALA A 263 -30.65 5.12 -12.02
N LEU A 264 -31.59 4.21 -11.76
CA LEU A 264 -32.69 3.87 -12.66
C LEU A 264 -34.05 4.18 -12.03
N ALA A 265 -34.97 4.65 -12.86
CA ALA A 265 -36.39 4.65 -12.54
C ALA A 265 -37.04 3.44 -13.22
N LEU A 266 -37.63 2.56 -12.43
CA LEU A 266 -38.29 1.34 -12.87
C LEU A 266 -39.80 1.55 -12.87
N THR A 267 -40.51 0.94 -13.81
CA THR A 267 -41.98 0.99 -13.89
C THR A 267 -42.55 -0.42 -14.00
N GLY A 268 -43.61 -0.70 -13.23
CA GLY A 268 -44.28 -2.01 -13.20
C GLY A 268 -43.68 -3.00 -12.19
N SER A 269 -44.47 -4.02 -11.87
CA SER A 269 -44.03 -5.21 -11.11
C SER A 269 -44.70 -6.46 -11.74
N PRO A 270 -43.97 -7.27 -12.53
CA PRO A 270 -42.53 -7.19 -12.85
C PRO A 270 -42.15 -5.92 -13.63
N VAL A 271 -40.87 -5.56 -13.63
CA VAL A 271 -40.37 -4.35 -14.34
C VAL A 271 -40.70 -4.46 -15.83
N GLN A 272 -41.52 -3.52 -16.31
CA GLN A 272 -41.96 -3.41 -17.70
C GLN A 272 -41.05 -2.47 -18.48
N SER A 273 -40.77 -1.31 -17.90
CA SER A 273 -39.94 -0.28 -18.54
C SER A 273 -38.97 0.35 -17.55
N VAL A 274 -37.90 0.93 -18.11
CA VAL A 274 -36.80 1.51 -17.34
C VAL A 274 -36.23 2.74 -18.04
N ARG A 275 -35.78 3.73 -17.26
CA ARG A 275 -35.02 4.88 -17.74
C ARG A 275 -33.93 5.28 -16.76
N LEU A 276 -32.96 6.05 -17.23
CA LEU A 276 -32.02 6.73 -16.34
C LEU A 276 -32.73 7.83 -15.55
N THR A 277 -32.33 7.96 -14.28
CA THR A 277 -32.61 9.16 -13.49
C THR A 277 -31.56 10.24 -13.79
N ALA A 278 -31.78 11.46 -13.32
CA ALA A 278 -30.75 12.50 -13.35
C ALA A 278 -29.46 12.04 -12.65
N ALA A 279 -29.59 11.34 -11.51
CA ALA A 279 -28.45 10.77 -10.80
C ALA A 279 -27.73 9.68 -11.61
N GLY A 280 -28.45 8.84 -12.35
CA GLY A 280 -27.87 7.83 -13.24
C GLY A 280 -27.11 8.43 -14.42
N ILE A 281 -27.59 9.55 -14.99
CA ILE A 281 -26.90 10.30 -16.05
C ILE A 281 -25.59 10.87 -15.51
N ASP A 282 -25.66 11.60 -14.38
CA ASP A 282 -24.48 12.17 -13.74
C ASP A 282 -23.44 11.09 -13.41
N LEU A 283 -23.89 9.93 -12.93
CA LEU A 283 -23.06 8.78 -12.65
C LEU A 283 -22.31 8.30 -13.89
N TYR A 284 -23.04 8.11 -15.00
CA TYR A 284 -22.47 7.64 -16.24
C TYR A 284 -21.45 8.62 -16.83
N GLU A 285 -21.76 9.91 -16.81
CA GLU A 285 -20.85 10.94 -17.31
C GLU A 285 -19.57 11.07 -16.46
N GLN A 286 -19.69 10.93 -15.14
CA GLN A 286 -18.56 10.98 -14.22
C GLN A 286 -17.67 9.74 -14.34
N VAL A 287 -18.27 8.54 -14.36
CA VAL A 287 -17.56 7.28 -14.15
C VAL A 287 -17.17 6.61 -15.48
N VAL A 288 -18.03 6.69 -16.50
CA VAL A 288 -17.81 6.01 -17.78
C VAL A 288 -17.17 6.93 -18.81
N LEU A 289 -17.60 8.20 -18.86
CA LEU A 289 -17.07 9.17 -19.82
C LEU A 289 -15.88 9.99 -19.28
N ASN A 290 -15.52 9.82 -18.00
CA ASN A 290 -14.41 10.55 -17.33
C ASN A 290 -14.49 12.09 -17.46
N LYS A 291 -15.67 12.68 -17.67
CA LYS A 291 -15.80 14.13 -17.95
C LYS A 291 -15.45 15.03 -16.75
N PHE A 292 -15.36 14.47 -15.55
CA PHE A 292 -15.08 15.20 -14.30
C PHE A 292 -13.87 14.64 -13.52
N ALA A 293 -13.03 13.83 -14.17
CA ALA A 293 -11.76 13.36 -13.63
C ALA A 293 -10.65 14.39 -13.96
N THR A 294 -10.73 15.55 -13.31
CA THR A 294 -9.63 16.53 -13.18
C THR A 294 -9.23 16.63 -11.73
#